data_AF-A0AAV3QJF8-F1
#
_entry.id   AF-A0AAV3QJF8-F1
#
_cell.length_a   1.000
_cell.length_b   1.000
_cell.length_c   1.000
_cell.angle_alpha   90.00
_cell.angle_beta   90.00
_cell.angle_gamma   90.00
#
_symmetry.space_group_name_H-M   'P 1'
#
loop_
_entity.id
_entity.type
_entity.pdbx_description
1 polymer ?
#
loop_
_entity_poly.entity_id
_entity_poly.type
_entity_poly.pdbx_seq_one_letter_code
_entity_poly.pdbx_strand_id
1 'polypeptide(L)'
;MHQALCPFTGSFVVVLWRDRFFVAVSKCEFGVDQVLFLGYIVSAQGLEVDPAKILATLSWPTPKTVMEFSRSFVFLSSLRPPF
;
A
#
# COMPACT_ATOMS: atom_id res chain seq x y z
N MET A 1 9.36 25.96 9.57
CA MET A 1 8.07 25.97 8.85
C MET A 1 7.60 24.52 8.74
N HIS A 2 6.35 24.23 9.09
CA HIS A 2 5.74 22.92 9.48
C HIS A 2 6.04 22.53 10.94
N GLN A 3 5.32 22.98 11.98
CA GLN A 3 3.88 23.20 12.20
C GLN A 3 2.99 21.94 12.04
N ALA A 4 2.29 21.65 13.14
CA ALA A 4 1.14 20.77 13.32
C ALA A 4 1.40 19.24 13.40
N LEU A 5 1.99 18.79 14.52
CA LEU A 5 1.64 17.50 15.08
C LEU A 5 0.19 17.59 15.58
N CYS A 6 -0.75 17.16 14.75
CA CYS A 6 -2.17 17.07 15.07
C CYS A 6 -2.41 16.27 16.37
N PRO A 7 -3.46 16.58 17.15
CA PRO A 7 -3.78 15.85 18.39
C PRO A 7 -4.12 14.36 18.17
N PHE A 8 -4.35 13.91 16.93
CA PHE A 8 -4.69 12.52 16.61
C PHE A 8 -3.49 11.56 16.65
N THR A 9 -2.27 12.00 16.37
CA THR A 9 -1.07 11.14 16.39
C THR A 9 -0.64 10.76 17.81
N GLY A 10 -1.01 11.55 18.82
CA GLY A 10 -0.67 11.30 20.23
C GLY A 10 -1.31 10.03 20.78
N SER A 11 -2.59 9.76 20.47
CA SER A 11 -3.29 8.57 20.99
C SER A 11 -2.74 7.28 20.39
N PHE A 12 -2.47 7.26 19.09
CA PHE A 12 -1.94 6.10 18.38
C PHE A 12 -0.61 5.63 18.98
N VAL A 13 0.32 6.57 19.22
CA VAL A 13 1.62 6.28 19.81
C VAL A 13 1.44 5.72 21.23
N VAL A 14 0.57 6.33 22.05
CA VAL A 14 0.29 5.87 23.43
C VAL A 14 -0.26 4.44 23.47
N VAL A 15 -1.16 4.06 22.56
CA VAL A 15 -1.68 2.67 22.48
C VAL A 15 -0.57 1.69 22.12
N LEU A 16 0.29 2.00 21.15
CA LEU A 16 1.41 1.14 20.77
C LEU A 16 2.38 0.91 21.95
N TRP A 17 2.70 1.96 22.70
CA TRP A 17 3.56 1.85 23.89
C TRP A 17 2.92 1.02 25.01
N ARG A 18 1.60 1.16 25.19
CA ARG A 18 0.84 0.40 26.20
C ARG A 18 0.89 -1.10 25.93
N ASP A 19 0.77 -1.49 24.66
CA ASP A 19 0.75 -2.89 24.23
C ASP A 19 2.14 -3.41 23.83
N ARG A 20 3.21 -2.66 24.11
CA ARG A 20 4.63 -3.02 23.85
C ARG A 20 4.92 -3.32 22.36
N PHE A 21 4.19 -2.67 21.45
CA PHE A 21 4.48 -2.73 20.02
C PHE A 21 5.50 -1.67 19.64
N PHE A 22 6.60 -2.11 19.01
CA PHE A 22 7.61 -1.23 18.46
C PHE A 22 7.33 -0.99 16.99
N VAL A 23 7.30 0.29 16.61
CA VAL A 23 7.07 0.70 15.23
C VAL A 23 8.36 1.24 14.66
N ALA A 24 8.70 0.80 13.44
CA ALA A 24 9.82 1.33 12.70
C ALA A 24 9.46 2.72 12.15
N VAL A 25 9.89 3.77 12.84
CA VAL A 25 9.61 5.18 12.46
C VAL A 25 10.05 5.47 11.02
N SER A 26 11.11 4.81 10.54
CA SER A 26 11.60 4.93 9.15
C SER A 26 10.66 4.41 8.08
N LYS A 27 9.61 3.66 8.45
CA LYS A 27 8.59 3.10 7.55
C LYS A 27 7.22 3.74 7.75
N CYS A 28 7.11 4.74 8.63
CA CYS A 28 5.84 5.38 8.95
C CYS A 28 5.76 6.76 8.33
N GLU A 29 4.68 6.98 7.60
CA GLU A 29 4.32 8.27 7.03
C GLU A 29 3.05 8.75 7.73
N PHE A 30 3.09 9.96 8.28
CA PHE A 30 1.96 10.56 8.98
C PHE A 30 1.63 11.92 8.37
N GLY A 31 0.33 12.21 8.20
CA GLY A 31 -0.13 13.50 7.67
C GLY A 31 0.21 13.73 6.20
N VAL A 32 0.35 12.66 5.41
CA VAL A 32 0.57 12.72 3.96
C VAL A 32 -0.77 12.59 3.22
N ASP A 33 -0.89 13.27 2.07
CA ASP A 33 -2.10 13.23 1.23
C ASP A 33 -2.27 11.90 0.50
N GLN A 34 -1.18 11.15 0.34
CA GLN A 34 -1.14 9.85 -0.32
C GLN A 34 -0.15 8.92 0.39
N VAL A 35 -0.50 7.64 0.48
CA VAL A 35 0.36 6.61 1.11
C VAL A 35 0.32 5.31 0.30
N LEU A 36 1.46 4.65 0.17
CA LEU A 36 1.55 3.32 -0.44
C LEU A 36 1.17 2.24 0.60
N PHE A 37 0.06 1.55 0.38
CA PHE A 37 -0.43 0.48 1.23
C PHE A 37 -0.75 -0.77 0.42
N LEU A 38 -0.06 -1.88 0.73
CA LEU A 38 -0.26 -3.19 0.07
C LEU A 38 -0.15 -3.17 -1.48
N GLY A 39 0.65 -2.26 -2.03
CA GLY A 39 0.82 -2.08 -3.48
C GLY A 39 -0.30 -1.25 -4.14
N TYR A 40 -1.04 -0.50 -3.34
CA TYR A 40 -1.99 0.52 -3.77
C TYR A 40 -1.61 1.88 -3.20
N ILE A 41 -1.87 2.94 -3.95
CA ILE A 41 -1.76 4.31 -3.48
C ILE A 41 -3.12 4.70 -2.94
N VAL A 42 -3.20 4.96 -1.64
CA VAL A 42 -4.39 5.47 -0.98
C VAL A 42 -4.29 6.99 -0.98
N SER A 43 -5.24 7.67 -1.62
CA SER A 43 -5.33 9.13 -1.64
C SER A 43 -6.75 9.58 -1.27
N ALA A 44 -6.94 10.89 -1.09
CA ALA A 44 -8.27 11.46 -0.86
C ALA A 44 -9.24 11.21 -2.03
N GLN A 45 -8.70 11.00 -3.24
CA GLN A 45 -9.47 10.75 -4.46
C GLN A 45 -9.90 9.28 -4.58
N GLY A 46 -9.24 8.35 -3.89
CA GLY A 46 -9.61 6.94 -3.88
C GLY A 46 -8.40 6.01 -3.75
N LEU A 47 -8.60 4.77 -4.22
CA LEU A 47 -7.57 3.74 -4.24
C LEU A 47 -7.03 3.59 -5.66
N GLU A 48 -5.76 3.91 -5.85
CA GLU A 48 -5.07 3.76 -7.13
C GLU A 48 -4.08 2.60 -7.08
N VAL A 49 -3.84 1.95 -8.21
CA VAL A 49 -2.86 0.87 -8.31
C VAL A 49 -1.48 1.49 -8.45
N ASP A 50 -0.49 0.97 -7.73
CA ASP A 50 0.90 1.41 -7.89
C ASP A 50 1.33 1.26 -9.36
N PRO A 51 1.82 2.33 -10.01
CA PRO A 51 2.30 2.27 -11.39
C PRO A 51 3.41 1.22 -11.59
N ALA A 52 4.20 0.90 -10.56
CA ALA A 52 5.19 -0.18 -10.62
C ALA A 52 4.52 -1.56 -10.86
N LYS A 53 3.35 -1.79 -10.26
CA LYS A 53 2.55 -3.01 -10.44
C LYS A 53 1.95 -3.10 -11.84
N ILE A 54 1.56 -1.94 -12.40
CA ILE A 54 1.08 -1.84 -13.78
C ILE A 54 2.21 -2.19 -14.76
N LEU A 55 3.40 -1.63 -14.57
CA LEU A 55 4.57 -1.91 -15.41
C LEU A 55 5.00 -3.39 -15.33
N ALA A 56 4.94 -3.99 -14.14
CA ALA A 56 5.19 -5.42 -13.96
C ALA A 56 4.19 -6.30 -14.73
N THR A 57 2.96 -5.81 -14.90
CA THR A 57 1.93 -6.50 -15.71
C THR A 57 2.20 -6.39 -17.20
N LEU A 58 2.58 -5.19 -17.67
CA LEU A 58 2.88 -4.95 -19.08
C LEU A 58 4.11 -5.71 -19.57
N SER A 59 5.08 -5.92 -18.69
CA SER A 59 6.31 -6.68 -18.97
C SER A 59 6.14 -8.19 -18.80
N TRP A 60 4.95 -8.67 -18.41
CA TRP A 60 4.73 -10.08 -18.13
C TRP A 60 4.70 -10.92 -19.41
N PRO A 61 5.50 -12.00 -19.52
CA PRO A 61 5.54 -12.83 -20.71
C PRO A 61 4.24 -13.63 -20.88
N THR A 62 3.86 -13.91 -22.13
CA THR A 62 2.69 -14.74 -22.45
C THR A 62 2.88 -16.15 -21.86
N PRO A 63 1.99 -16.60 -20.96
CA PRO A 63 2.12 -17.91 -20.33
C PRO A 63 1.97 -19.03 -21.37
N LYS A 64 2.84 -20.05 -21.31
CA LYS A 64 2.82 -21.20 -22.24
C LYS A 64 2.16 -22.43 -21.62
N THR A 65 1.96 -22.42 -20.31
CA THR A 65 1.40 -23.55 -19.56
C THR A 65 0.18 -23.12 -18.74
N VAL A 66 -0.68 -24.08 -18.41
CA VAL A 66 -1.89 -23.85 -17.61
C VAL A 66 -1.56 -23.34 -16.20
N MET A 67 -0.43 -23.77 -15.62
CA MET A 67 0.03 -23.28 -14.31
C MET A 67 0.52 -21.83 -14.35
N GLU A 68 1.19 -21.42 -15.43
CA GLU A 68 1.57 -20.02 -15.62
C GLU A 68 0.34 -19.17 -15.87
N PHE A 69 -0.64 -19.69 -16.62
CA PHE A 69 -1.90 -19.01 -16.87
C PHE A 69 -2.68 -18.76 -15.57
N SER A 70 -2.78 -19.74 -14.68
CA SER A 70 -3.48 -19.56 -13.40
C SER A 70 -2.79 -18.54 -12.51
N ARG A 71 -1.45 -18.50 -12.50
CA ARG A 71 -0.66 -17.48 -11.79
C ARG A 71 -0.87 -16.09 -12.39
N SER A 72 -0.83 -15.96 -13.71
CA SER A 72 -1.11 -14.70 -14.40
C SER A 72 -2.51 -14.19 -14.08
N PHE A 73 -3.51 -15.06 -14.04
CA PHE A 73 -4.89 -14.67 -13.69
C PHE A 73 -5.03 -14.13 -12.27
N VAL A 74 -4.39 -14.77 -11.28
CA VAL A 74 -4.38 -14.30 -9.89
C VAL A 74 -3.65 -12.96 -9.76
N PHE A 75 -2.53 -12.80 -10.47
CA PHE A 75 -1.77 -11.56 -10.50
C PHE A 75 -2.59 -10.40 -11.11
N LEU A 76 -3.25 -10.64 -12.25
CA LEU A 76 -4.15 -9.67 -12.89
C LEU A 76 -5.33 -9.28 -11.99
N SER A 77 -5.91 -10.27 -11.31
CA SER A 77 -7.00 -10.03 -10.35
C SER A 77 -6.55 -9.12 -9.20
N SER A 78 -5.26 -9.14 -8.84
CA SER A 78 -4.65 -8.30 -7.81
C SER A 78 -4.32 -6.87 -8.26
N LEU A 79 -4.60 -6.52 -9.53
CA LEU A 79 -4.56 -5.14 -10.02
C LEU A 79 -5.89 -4.44 -9.82
N ARG A 80 -6.98 -5.17 -9.55
CA ARG A 80 -8.26 -4.56 -9.26
C ARG A 80 -8.27 -4.11 -7.79
N PRO A 81 -8.56 -2.83 -7.49
CA PRO A 81 -8.81 -2.38 -6.14
C PRO A 81 -9.88 -3.28 -5.47
N PRO A 82 -9.75 -3.62 -4.17
CA PRO A 82 -10.71 -4.47 -3.46
C PRO A 82 -12.10 -3.83 -3.23
N PHE A 83 -12.42 -2.70 -3.86
CA PHE A 83 -13.70 -1.99 -3.76
C PHE A 83 -14.24 -1.61 -5.14
#